data_AF-A0A5C0DYX9-F1
#
_entry.id   AF-A0A5C0DYX9-F1
#
_cell.length_a   1.000
_cell.length_b   1.000
_cell.length_c   1.000
_cell.angle_alpha   90.00
_cell.angle_beta   90.00
_cell.angle_gamma   90.00
#
_symmetry.space_group_name_H-M   'P 1'
#
loop_
_entity.id
_entity.type
_entity.pdbx_description
1 polymer ?
#
loop_
_entity_poly.entity_id
_entity_poly.type
_entity_poly.pdbx_seq_one_letter_code
_entity_poly.pdbx_strand_id
1 'polypeptide(L)'
;MHIIDESSPFHGMTSALLSQTQALLMISMSGIDETVAQVVHARYSYGVNEILWNHQFVDIMYYNTPDRHRYCDYTHFHDVLPIY
;
A
#
# COMPACT_ATOMS: atom_id res chain seq x y z
N MET A 1 2.97 6.90 -0.09
CA MET A 1 4.30 6.28 0.10
C MET A 1 4.96 6.93 1.29
N HIS A 2 5.56 6.14 2.18
CA HIS A 2 6.31 6.63 3.34
C HIS A 2 7.80 6.41 3.08
N ILE A 3 8.60 7.47 3.12
CA ILE A 3 10.06 7.37 2.96
C ILE A 3 10.66 7.01 4.31
N ILE A 4 11.57 6.03 4.33
CA ILE A 4 12.28 5.61 5.54
C ILE A 4 13.62 6.35 5.61
N ASP A 5 13.57 7.63 5.95
CA ASP A 5 14.74 8.46 6.27
C ASP A 5 14.98 8.51 7.80
N GLU A 6 15.91 9.34 8.28
CA GLU A 6 16.29 9.45 9.70
C GLU A 6 15.14 9.89 10.62
N SER A 7 14.09 10.51 10.08
CA SER A 7 12.91 10.93 10.83
C SER A 7 11.88 9.79 10.99
N SER A 8 12.02 8.72 10.20
CA SER A 8 11.10 7.60 10.21
C SER A 8 11.24 6.76 11.48
N PRO A 9 10.13 6.31 12.11
CA PRO A 9 10.19 5.35 13.23
C PRO A 9 10.76 3.98 12.81
N PHE A 10 10.84 3.72 11.51
CA PHE A 10 11.42 2.50 10.95
C PHE A 10 12.88 2.70 10.49
N HIS A 11 13.49 3.86 10.75
CA HIS A 11 14.87 4.10 10.40
C HIS A 11 15.80 3.08 11.08
N GLY A 12 16.70 2.48 10.29
CA GLY A 12 17.64 1.44 10.79
C GLY A 12 17.01 0.09 11.13
N MET A 13 15.70 -0.10 10.91
CA MET A 13 15.06 -1.41 11.09
C MET A 13 15.40 -2.34 9.93
N THR A 14 15.69 -3.60 10.26
CA THR A 14 15.78 -4.70 9.29
C THR A 14 14.54 -5.58 9.40
N SER A 15 14.30 -6.44 8.41
CA SER A 15 13.20 -7.42 8.47
C SER A 15 13.27 -8.31 9.71
N ALA A 16 14.47 -8.74 10.09
CA ALA A 16 14.72 -9.57 11.27
C ALA A 16 14.47 -8.81 12.58
N LEU A 17 14.84 -7.52 12.65
CA LEU A 17 14.57 -6.69 13.83
C LEU A 17 13.08 -6.40 13.97
N LEU A 18 12.43 -6.00 12.86
CA LEU A 18 11.00 -5.70 12.87
C LEU A 18 10.18 -6.93 13.28
N SER A 19 10.54 -8.12 12.82
CA SER A 19 9.87 -9.40 13.16
C SER A 19 9.95 -9.77 14.65
N GLN A 20 10.91 -9.21 15.39
CA GLN A 20 11.01 -9.40 16.84
C GLN A 20 10.13 -8.42 17.63
N THR A 21 9.50 -7.47 16.94
CA THR A 21 8.59 -6.50 17.56
C THR A 21 7.13 -6.94 17.42
N GLN A 22 6.25 -6.31 18.18
CA GLN A 22 4.80 -6.37 17.97
C GLN A 22 4.30 -5.14 17.21
N ALA A 23 5.08 -4.66 16.22
CA ALA A 23 4.70 -3.49 15.45
C ALA A 23 3.44 -3.74 14.62
N LEU A 24 2.62 -2.69 14.49
CA LEU A 24 1.41 -2.67 13.68
C LEU A 24 1.39 -1.37 12.88
N LEU A 25 1.28 -1.48 11.55
CA LEU A 25 1.12 -0.32 10.68
C LEU A 25 -0.37 -0.06 10.47
N MET A 26 -0.90 1.00 11.07
CA MET A 26 -2.27 1.44 10.82
C MET A 26 -2.33 2.45 9.68
N ILE A 27 -3.23 2.21 8.74
CA ILE A 27 -3.61 3.13 7.67
C ILE A 27 -5.04 3.59 7.92
N SER A 28 -5.25 4.90 7.86
CA SER A 28 -6.58 5.50 7.94
C SER A 28 -6.77 6.42 6.74
N MET A 29 -7.85 6.19 6.00
CA MET A 29 -8.29 7.03 4.90
C MET A 29 -9.64 7.64 5.25
N SER A 30 -9.81 8.92 4.97
CA SER A 30 -11.10 9.61 5.08
C SER A 30 -11.37 10.37 3.80
N GLY A 31 -12.62 10.41 3.38
CA GLY A 31 -13.05 11.12 2.19
C GLY A 31 -14.51 11.52 2.30
N ILE A 32 -14.98 12.31 1.34
CA ILE A 32 -16.41 12.60 1.20
C ILE A 32 -16.95 11.65 0.14
N ASP A 33 -18.00 10.91 0.47
CA ASP A 33 -18.80 10.20 -0.52
C ASP A 33 -19.67 11.23 -1.25
N GLU A 34 -19.44 11.40 -2.55
CA GLU A 34 -20.13 12.40 -3.37
C GLU A 34 -21.63 12.10 -3.53
N THR A 35 -22.03 10.82 -3.48
CA THR A 35 -23.43 10.40 -3.68
C THR A 35 -24.31 10.82 -2.52
N VAL A 36 -23.80 10.72 -1.29
CA VAL A 36 -24.55 11.04 -0.07
C VAL A 36 -24.05 12.30 0.65
N ALA A 37 -22.98 12.93 0.15
CA ALA A 37 -22.32 14.10 0.73
C ALA A 37 -21.92 13.93 2.21
N GLN A 38 -21.45 12.72 2.57
CA GLN A 38 -21.04 12.39 3.93
C GLN A 38 -19.57 11.98 4.01
N VAL A 39 -18.95 12.18 5.18
CA VAL A 39 -17.59 11.71 5.43
C VAL A 39 -17.59 10.20 5.65
N VAL A 40 -16.79 9.49 4.86
CA VAL A 40 -16.50 8.08 5.02
C VAL A 40 -15.10 7.89 5.59
N HIS A 41 -14.95 6.86 6.42
CA HIS A 41 -13.67 6.48 7.02
C HIS A 41 -13.39 5.01 6.72
N ALA A 42 -12.21 4.72 6.20
CA ALA A 42 -11.69 3.37 6.04
C ALA A 42 -10.42 3.24 6.87
N ARG A 43 -10.27 2.11 7.56
CA ARG A 43 -9.07 1.79 8.33
C ARG A 43 -8.62 0.39 7.97
N TYR A 44 -7.31 0.21 7.88
CA TYR A 44 -6.69 -1.08 7.69
C TYR A 44 -5.41 -1.14 8.50
N SER A 45 -5.02 -2.33 8.94
CA SER A 45 -3.79 -2.54 9.69
C SER A 45 -2.98 -3.66 9.09
N TYR A 46 -1.68 -3.47 8.96
CA TYR A 46 -0.72 -4.51 8.59
C TYR A 46 0.11 -4.89 9.80
N GLY A 47 0.10 -6.18 10.15
CA GLY A 47 1.07 -6.76 11.07
C GLY A 47 2.44 -6.91 10.41
N VAL A 48 3.47 -7.14 11.22
CA VAL A 48 4.85 -7.31 10.71
C VAL A 48 4.95 -8.39 9.63
N ASN A 49 4.21 -9.48 9.76
CA ASN A 49 4.21 -10.60 8.81
C ASN A 49 3.59 -10.27 7.46
N GLU A 50 2.88 -9.14 7.34
CA GLU A 50 2.27 -8.67 6.10
C GLU A 50 3.16 -7.63 5.38
N ILE A 51 4.29 -7.25 5.98
CA ILE A 51 5.26 -6.31 5.40
C ILE A 51 6.28 -7.09 4.56
N LEU A 52 6.17 -6.96 3.25
CA LEU A 52 7.07 -7.60 2.30
C LEU A 52 8.23 -6.67 1.95
N TRP A 53 9.45 -7.09 2.30
CA TRP A 53 10.68 -6.34 2.04
C TRP A 53 11.16 -6.56 0.62
N ASN A 54 11.67 -5.52 -0.05
CA ASN A 54 12.15 -5.60 -1.44
C ASN A 54 11.09 -6.15 -2.41
N HIS A 55 9.84 -5.70 -2.27
CA HIS A 55 8.75 -6.01 -3.20
C HIS A 55 8.13 -4.72 -3.73
N GLN A 56 7.51 -4.81 -4.91
CA GLN A 56 6.68 -3.77 -5.50
C GLN A 56 5.32 -4.34 -5.90
N PHE A 57 4.28 -3.49 -5.89
CA PHE A 57 3.00 -3.86 -6.48
C PHE A 57 3.12 -4.04 -7.99
N VAL A 58 2.34 -4.97 -8.54
CA VAL A 58 2.17 -5.12 -9.99
C VAL A 58 1.51 -3.85 -10.56
N ASP A 59 1.93 -3.43 -11.75
CA ASP A 59 1.25 -2.34 -12.46
C ASP A 59 -0.11 -2.82 -12.97
N ILE A 60 -1.17 -2.15 -12.54
CA ILE A 60 -2.56 -2.46 -12.89
C ILE A 60 -3.16 -1.45 -13.88
N MET A 61 -2.40 -0.45 -14.30
CA MET A 61 -2.88 0.63 -15.16
C MET A 61 -2.55 0.36 -16.62
N TYR A 62 -3.58 0.13 -17.43
CA TYR A 62 -3.46 -0.12 -18.86
C TYR A 62 -3.93 1.09 -19.66
N TYR A 63 -3.14 1.47 -20.67
CA TYR A 63 -3.31 2.70 -21.46
C TYR A 63 -3.32 2.48 -22.98
N ASN A 64 -3.20 1.23 -23.43
CA ASN A 64 -2.97 0.88 -24.84
C ASN A 64 -4.18 0.19 -25.49
N THR A 65 -5.37 0.75 -25.26
CA THR A 65 -6.59 0.31 -25.94
C THR A 65 -6.87 1.16 -27.18
N PRO A 66 -7.53 0.61 -28.22
CA PRO A 66 -7.85 1.34 -29.45
C PRO A 66 -8.63 2.64 -29.22
N ASP A 67 -9.36 2.74 -28.12
CA ASP A 67 -10.22 3.85 -27.71
C ASP A 67 -9.52 4.88 -26.80
N ARG A 68 -8.23 4.71 -26.49
CA ARG A 68 -7.43 5.59 -25.61
C ARG A 68 -7.97 5.74 -24.19
N HIS A 69 -8.81 4.83 -23.73
CA HIS A 69 -9.25 4.81 -22.34
C HIS A 69 -8.17 4.22 -21.42
N ARG A 70 -8.25 4.59 -20.14
CA ARG A 70 -7.41 4.02 -19.08
C ARG A 70 -8.22 2.98 -18.33
N TYR A 71 -7.64 1.81 -18.16
CA TYR A 71 -8.25 0.70 -17.44
C TYR A 71 -7.41 0.36 -16.22
N CYS A 72 -8.10 0.01 -15.13
CA CYS A 72 -7.49 -0.48 -13.90
C CYS A 72 -7.90 -1.95 -13.75
N ASP A 73 -6.94 -2.86 -13.76
CA ASP A 73 -7.22 -4.28 -13.55
C ASP A 73 -7.16 -4.63 -12.05
N TYR A 74 -8.33 -4.67 -11.42
CA TYR A 74 -8.44 -4.97 -10.00
C TYR A 74 -8.14 -6.43 -9.66
N THR A 75 -8.03 -7.36 -10.62
CA THR A 75 -7.67 -8.76 -10.31
C THR A 75 -6.25 -8.87 -9.76
N HIS A 76 -5.40 -7.90 -10.08
CA HIS A 76 -4.00 -7.84 -9.65
C HIS A 76 -3.76 -6.80 -8.54
N PHE A 77 -4.82 -6.23 -7.95
CA PHE A 77 -4.70 -5.11 -7.00
C PHE A 77 -3.84 -5.42 -5.76
N HIS A 78 -3.82 -6.69 -5.34
CA HIS A 78 -3.02 -7.14 -4.20
C HIS A 78 -1.72 -7.85 -4.63
N ASP A 79 -1.47 -7.97 -5.92
CA ASP A 79 -0.34 -8.74 -6.43
C ASP A 79 0.96 -7.93 -6.29
N VAL A 80 2.02 -8.64 -5.91
CA VAL A 80 3.34 -8.08 -5.67
C VAL A 80 4.41 -8.92 -6.35
N LEU A 81 5.51 -8.27 -6.71
CA LEU A 81 6.69 -8.88 -7.31
C LEU A 81 7.93 -8.55 -6.47
N PRO A 82 8.85 -9.50 -6.26
CA PRO A 82 10.15 -9.21 -5.66
C PRO A 82 10.99 -8.33 -6.58
N ILE A 83 11.75 -7.41 -5.97
CA ILE A 83 12.74 -6.56 -6.63
C ILE A 83 14.10 -7.21 -6.36
N TYR A 84 14.74 -7.69 -7.43
CA TYR A 84 16.09 -8.29 -7.40
C TYR A 84 17.17 -7.26 -7.72
#